data_AF-A0A934YIW3-F1
#
_entry.id   AF-A0A934YIW3-F1
#
_cell.length_a   1.000
_cell.length_b   1.000
_cell.length_c   1.000
_cell.angle_alpha   90.00
_cell.angle_beta   90.00
_cell.angle_gamma   90.00
#
_symmetry.space_group_name_H-M   'P 1'
#
loop_
_entity.id
_entity.type
_entity.pdbx_description
1 polymer ?
#
loop_
_entity_poly.entity_id
_entity_poly.type
_entity_poly.pdbx_seq_one_letter_code
_entity_poly.pdbx_strand_id
1 'polypeptide(L)'
;MSTTYGTASSITIPSDGDTIDATDVNTPFAAIWDRHDVLADTAALTAILVPTHGLIRYVRGYGHYVFVTSGTYSASTAASPWILASGDGTAGRWVLDLTSQAQSSVIRSFSCADGLPRGSTTIAKTHDITTTSFWCPCTGDNTAADASRAFMYSEYRYMKFPDVEVGSAIGRHLLFPLNAYMLQGATLNSVKLNLAGTGHGALPAMMPSLAVVRYKPEDNSLASLLAANTLDDASGTIAAYDSLHAITLTCDQNTTVDMEANSYYAVVCNEGHTNALAELRLYNFVLTMTAKGFF
;
A
#
# COMPACT_ATOMS: atom_id res chain seq x y z
N MET A 1 -48.84 -39.92 31.77
CA MET A 1 -48.33 -38.78 32.57
C MET A 1 -48.25 -37.59 31.64
N SER A 2 -49.06 -36.56 31.88
CA SER A 2 -49.07 -35.32 31.09
C SER A 2 -48.02 -34.37 31.66
N THR A 3 -46.95 -34.10 30.93
CA THR A 3 -46.01 -33.01 31.24
C THR A 3 -46.61 -31.70 30.76
N THR A 4 -47.38 -31.06 31.63
CA THR A 4 -47.81 -29.68 31.44
C THR A 4 -46.58 -28.78 31.64
N TYR A 5 -45.96 -28.31 30.56
CA TYR A 5 -45.00 -27.21 30.65
C TYR A 5 -45.78 -25.95 31.03
N GLY A 6 -45.50 -25.42 32.22
CA GLY A 6 -46.12 -24.19 32.70
C GLY A 6 -45.79 -23.02 31.76
N THR A 7 -46.82 -22.30 31.34
CA THR A 7 -46.74 -20.98 30.71
C THR A 7 -46.29 -19.94 31.75
N ALA A 8 -45.03 -19.99 32.17
CA ALA A 8 -44.45 -18.89 32.92
C ALA A 8 -44.13 -17.77 31.91
N SER A 9 -44.91 -16.69 31.93
CA SER A 9 -44.76 -15.52 31.05
C SER A 9 -43.66 -14.55 31.49
N SER A 10 -43.02 -14.81 32.64
CA SER A 10 -41.93 -14.01 33.18
C SER A 10 -41.06 -14.80 34.17
N ILE A 11 -39.81 -14.37 34.35
CA ILE A 11 -38.85 -14.84 35.35
C ILE A 11 -38.47 -13.63 36.21
N THR A 12 -38.74 -13.70 37.52
CA THR A 12 -38.24 -12.71 38.48
C THR A 12 -36.88 -13.16 39.02
N ILE A 13 -35.85 -12.33 38.87
CA ILE A 13 -34.50 -12.57 39.38
C ILE A 13 -34.52 -12.43 40.91
N PRO A 14 -34.22 -13.49 41.68
CA PRO A 14 -34.38 -13.46 43.14
C PRO A 14 -33.46 -12.48 43.87
N SER A 15 -32.37 -12.02 43.25
CA SER A 15 -31.35 -11.20 43.90
C SER A 15 -31.69 -9.71 43.96
N ASP A 16 -32.47 -9.19 43.02
CA ASP A 16 -32.81 -7.77 42.91
C ASP A 16 -34.30 -7.51 42.66
N GLY A 17 -35.09 -8.55 42.38
CA GLY A 17 -36.52 -8.43 42.15
C GLY A 17 -36.87 -7.99 40.73
N ASP A 18 -35.90 -7.89 39.82
CA ASP A 18 -36.16 -7.57 38.42
C ASP A 18 -36.96 -8.69 37.77
N THR A 19 -38.00 -8.33 37.03
CA THR A 19 -38.85 -9.29 36.33
C THR A 19 -38.59 -9.18 34.85
N ILE A 20 -37.97 -10.22 34.27
CA ILE A 20 -37.78 -10.36 32.83
C ILE A 20 -39.03 -11.04 32.28
N ASP A 21 -39.77 -10.37 31.40
CA ASP A 21 -40.93 -10.93 30.75
C ASP A 21 -40.71 -11.21 29.25
N ALA A 22 -41.72 -11.78 28.60
CA ALA A 22 -41.65 -12.10 27.17
C ALA A 22 -41.47 -10.85 26.29
N THR A 23 -41.82 -9.65 26.73
CA THR A 23 -41.62 -8.41 25.97
C THR A 23 -40.18 -7.91 26.06
N ASP A 24 -39.47 -8.18 27.16
CA ASP A 24 -38.05 -7.83 27.31
C ASP A 24 -37.15 -8.68 26.40
N VAL A 25 -37.41 -9.99 26.35
CA VAL A 25 -36.60 -10.94 25.54
C VAL A 25 -36.96 -10.89 24.06
N ASN A 26 -38.21 -10.53 23.73
CA ASN A 26 -38.66 -10.36 22.36
C ASN A 26 -38.51 -8.92 21.86
N THR A 27 -37.62 -8.11 22.44
CA THR A 27 -37.11 -6.94 21.70
C THR A 27 -36.58 -7.49 20.38
N PRO A 28 -37.26 -7.24 19.24
CA PRO A 28 -36.94 -7.97 18.02
C PRO A 28 -35.49 -7.69 17.67
N PHE A 29 -34.76 -8.68 17.16
CA PHE A 29 -33.46 -8.41 16.53
C PHE A 29 -33.58 -7.27 15.49
N ALA A 30 -34.78 -7.10 14.90
CA ALA A 30 -35.16 -5.96 14.07
C ALA A 30 -35.11 -4.61 14.80
N ALA A 31 -35.41 -4.48 16.09
CA ALA A 31 -35.27 -3.23 16.84
C ALA A 31 -33.81 -2.88 17.18
N ILE A 32 -32.92 -3.88 17.22
CA ILE A 32 -31.46 -3.67 17.30
C ILE A 32 -30.90 -3.34 15.90
N TRP A 33 -31.47 -3.95 14.85
CA TRP A 33 -31.14 -3.70 13.44
C TRP A 33 -31.67 -2.35 12.94
N ASP A 34 -32.82 -1.87 13.43
CA ASP A 34 -33.43 -0.56 13.15
C ASP A 34 -32.60 0.59 13.73
N ARG A 35 -31.67 0.32 14.65
CA ARG A 35 -30.65 1.31 15.03
C ARG A 35 -29.58 1.52 13.96
N HIS A 36 -29.55 0.66 12.94
CA HIS A 36 -28.74 0.78 11.73
C HIS A 36 -29.67 0.90 10.52
N ASP A 37 -30.36 2.04 10.37
CA ASP A 37 -31.10 2.40 9.15
C ASP A 37 -30.21 2.12 7.92
N VAL A 38 -30.51 1.03 7.22
CA VAL A 38 -29.82 0.64 5.97
C VAL A 38 -30.45 1.43 4.84
N LEU A 39 -29.68 2.36 4.29
CA LEU A 39 -30.08 3.17 3.15
C LEU A 39 -29.79 2.44 1.84
N ALA A 40 -30.67 2.63 0.86
CA ALA A 40 -30.56 1.98 -0.45
C ALA A 40 -29.34 2.48 -1.25
N ASP A 41 -29.04 3.78 -1.15
CA ASP A 41 -27.99 4.45 -1.91
C ASP A 41 -27.54 5.76 -1.24
N THR A 42 -26.56 6.43 -1.85
CA THR A 42 -26.03 7.71 -1.39
C THR A 42 -27.02 8.86 -1.55
N ALA A 43 -28.00 8.77 -2.47
CA ALA A 43 -29.02 9.81 -2.62
C ALA A 43 -29.95 9.83 -1.39
N ALA A 44 -30.38 8.65 -0.92
CA ALA A 44 -31.14 8.50 0.31
C ALA A 44 -30.38 9.04 1.53
N LEU A 45 -29.05 8.86 1.58
CA LEU A 45 -28.21 9.45 2.63
C LEU A 45 -28.23 10.98 2.59
N THR A 46 -28.02 11.58 1.42
CA THR A 46 -28.03 13.03 1.27
C THR A 46 -29.41 13.66 1.47
N ALA A 47 -30.49 12.90 1.34
CA ALA A 47 -31.86 13.36 1.54
C ALA A 47 -32.29 13.45 3.02
N ILE A 48 -31.48 12.95 3.96
CA ILE A 48 -31.77 13.06 5.40
C ILE A 48 -31.82 14.54 5.79
N LEU A 49 -32.94 14.95 6.38
CA LEU A 49 -33.15 16.31 6.85
C LEU A 49 -32.54 16.50 8.24
N VAL A 50 -31.90 17.64 8.43
CA VAL A 50 -31.29 18.11 9.69
C VAL A 50 -30.39 17.05 10.34
N PRO A 51 -29.42 16.47 9.62
CA PRO A 51 -28.50 15.50 10.21
C PRO A 51 -27.67 16.15 11.32
N THR A 52 -27.50 15.43 12.43
CA THR A 52 -26.74 15.89 13.59
C THR A 52 -25.32 15.33 13.58
N HIS A 53 -24.37 16.04 14.20
CA HIS A 53 -22.99 15.56 14.31
C HIS A 53 -22.94 14.18 14.99
N GLY A 54 -22.19 13.25 14.42
CA GLY A 54 -22.07 11.88 14.91
C GLY A 54 -23.21 10.95 14.47
N LEU A 55 -24.15 11.42 13.65
CA LEU A 55 -25.19 10.57 13.09
C LEU A 55 -24.57 9.53 12.15
N ILE A 56 -24.76 8.24 12.45
CA ILE A 56 -24.22 7.14 11.64
C ILE A 56 -25.34 6.53 10.79
N ARG A 57 -25.04 6.22 9.53
CA ARG A 57 -25.93 5.52 8.60
C ARG A 57 -25.15 4.50 7.79
N TYR A 58 -25.77 3.36 7.51
CA TYR A 58 -25.18 2.36 6.62
C TYR A 58 -25.79 2.51 5.24
N VAL A 59 -24.96 2.69 4.21
CA VAL A 59 -25.40 2.72 2.81
C VAL A 59 -25.02 1.42 2.13
N ARG A 60 -26.02 0.74 1.55
CA ARG A 60 -25.79 -0.54 0.86
C ARG A 60 -24.76 -0.36 -0.27
N GLY A 61 -23.74 -1.23 -0.28
CA GLY A 61 -22.67 -1.22 -1.27
C GLY A 61 -21.55 -0.22 -1.00
N TYR A 62 -21.64 0.61 0.05
CA TYR A 62 -20.61 1.59 0.41
C TYR A 62 -20.11 1.47 1.85
N GLY A 63 -20.99 1.17 2.81
CA GLY A 63 -20.64 1.00 4.21
C GLY A 63 -21.16 2.13 5.13
N HIS A 64 -20.49 2.33 6.27
CA HIS A 64 -20.91 3.29 7.29
C HIS A 64 -20.48 4.72 6.95
N TYR A 65 -21.42 5.65 6.95
CA TYR A 65 -21.18 7.09 6.92
C TYR A 65 -21.47 7.69 8.29
N VAL A 66 -20.66 8.67 8.69
CA VAL A 66 -20.90 9.53 9.84
C VAL A 66 -21.11 10.97 9.36
N PHE A 67 -22.09 11.67 9.92
CA PHE A 67 -22.26 13.10 9.66
C PHE A 67 -21.35 13.92 10.57
N VAL A 68 -20.53 14.80 9.99
CA VAL A 68 -19.58 15.65 10.71
C VAL A 68 -19.78 17.12 10.34
N THR A 69 -19.95 17.93 11.37
CA THR A 69 -20.10 19.39 11.29
C THR A 69 -18.81 20.17 11.57
N SER A 70 -17.75 19.48 12.00
CA SER A 70 -16.44 20.05 12.35
C SER A 70 -15.29 19.12 11.94
N GLY A 71 -14.11 19.70 11.67
CA GLY A 71 -12.88 18.97 11.30
C GLY A 71 -12.46 19.12 9.83
N THR A 72 -11.36 18.47 9.44
CA THR A 72 -10.76 18.58 8.10
C THR A 72 -11.75 18.25 6.97
N TYR A 73 -12.62 17.25 7.20
CA TYR A 73 -13.59 16.81 6.21
C TYR A 73 -14.83 17.70 6.13
N SER A 74 -15.17 18.48 7.16
CA SER A 74 -16.32 19.40 7.13
C SER A 74 -16.08 20.62 6.23
N ALA A 75 -14.82 20.90 5.89
CA ALA A 75 -14.40 21.98 5.00
C ALA A 75 -14.19 21.53 3.54
N SER A 76 -14.26 20.23 3.25
CA SER A 76 -14.02 19.71 1.89
C SER A 76 -15.14 20.08 0.93
N THR A 77 -14.76 20.61 -0.24
CA THR A 77 -15.64 20.96 -1.35
C THR A 77 -15.69 19.90 -2.45
N ALA A 78 -14.81 18.90 -2.40
CA ALA A 78 -14.75 17.84 -3.40
C ALA A 78 -15.78 16.75 -3.10
N ALA A 79 -16.84 16.68 -3.91
CA ALA A 79 -17.80 15.59 -3.88
C ALA A 79 -17.10 14.30 -4.36
N SER A 80 -17.15 13.27 -3.53
CA SER A 80 -16.70 11.92 -3.87
C SER A 80 -17.70 10.93 -3.28
N PRO A 81 -17.75 9.67 -3.74
CA PRO A 81 -18.59 8.66 -3.07
C PRO A 81 -18.30 8.56 -1.57
N TRP A 82 -17.13 8.99 -1.11
CA TRP A 82 -16.67 8.92 0.27
C TRP A 82 -17.02 10.15 1.13
N ILE A 83 -17.29 11.30 0.50
CA ILE A 83 -17.62 12.58 1.16
C ILE A 83 -18.77 13.24 0.41
N LEU A 84 -19.93 13.36 1.07
CA LEU A 84 -21.17 13.84 0.48
C LEU A 84 -21.71 15.06 1.25
N ALA A 85 -22.25 16.02 0.53
CA ALA A 85 -22.95 17.15 1.14
C ALA A 85 -24.34 16.75 1.63
N SER A 86 -24.84 17.39 2.68
CA SER A 86 -26.26 17.29 3.04
C SER A 86 -27.10 17.95 1.95
N GLY A 87 -28.17 17.29 1.50
CA GLY A 87 -29.06 17.78 0.44
C GLY A 87 -30.00 18.89 0.89
N ASP A 88 -30.19 19.06 2.20
CA ASP A 88 -31.05 20.07 2.81
C ASP A 88 -30.35 21.40 3.13
N GLY A 89 -29.05 21.50 2.85
CA GLY A 89 -28.23 22.67 3.16
C GLY A 89 -27.71 22.73 4.61
N THR A 90 -27.93 21.70 5.43
CA THR A 90 -27.34 21.62 6.78
C THR A 90 -25.81 21.68 6.70
N ALA A 91 -25.21 22.53 7.52
CA ALA A 91 -23.76 22.74 7.55
C ALA A 91 -23.03 21.50 8.08
N GLY A 92 -22.39 20.76 7.17
CA GLY A 92 -21.64 19.54 7.47
C GLY A 92 -21.48 18.64 6.24
N ARG A 93 -20.90 17.45 6.46
CA ARG A 93 -20.69 16.42 5.44
C ARG A 93 -20.96 15.04 5.99
N TRP A 94 -21.53 14.18 5.15
CA TRP A 94 -21.49 12.74 5.35
C TRP A 94 -20.11 12.23 4.92
N VAL A 95 -19.43 11.55 5.81
CA VAL A 95 -18.08 11.03 5.60
C VAL A 95 -18.13 9.53 5.83
N LEU A 96 -17.75 8.73 4.85
CA LEU A 96 -17.61 7.29 5.05
C LEU A 96 -16.59 7.09 6.18
N ASP A 97 -16.92 6.34 7.22
CA ASP A 97 -16.08 6.09 8.41
C ASP A 97 -14.70 5.50 8.03
N LEU A 98 -14.63 4.87 6.85
CA LEU A 98 -13.40 4.35 6.23
C LEU A 98 -12.63 5.36 5.36
N THR A 99 -13.07 6.60 5.21
CA THR A 99 -12.37 7.64 4.40
C THR A 99 -10.97 7.95 4.90
N SER A 100 -10.75 7.86 6.21
CA SER A 100 -9.42 8.00 6.80
C SER A 100 -8.45 6.92 6.29
N GLN A 101 -8.96 5.71 5.99
CA GLN A 101 -8.17 4.64 5.37
C GLN A 101 -8.10 4.79 3.85
N ALA A 102 -9.16 5.27 3.19
CA ALA A 102 -9.28 5.47 1.74
C ALA A 102 -8.37 6.56 1.15
N GLN A 103 -7.72 7.36 1.98
CA GLN A 103 -6.69 8.34 1.60
C GLN A 103 -5.41 8.16 2.43
N SER A 104 -5.32 7.07 3.20
CA SER A 104 -4.12 6.81 3.98
C SER A 104 -2.95 6.50 3.05
N SER A 105 -1.84 7.20 3.27
CA SER A 105 -0.57 6.81 2.68
C SER A 105 -0.12 5.52 3.37
N VAL A 106 -0.03 4.46 2.59
CA VAL A 106 0.49 3.17 3.02
C VAL A 106 1.95 3.12 2.62
N ILE A 107 2.82 3.02 3.63
CA ILE A 107 4.26 2.82 3.44
C ILE A 107 4.58 1.39 3.84
N ARG A 108 5.15 0.61 2.91
CA ARG A 108 5.68 -0.73 3.19
C ARG A 108 7.17 -0.77 2.93
N SER A 109 7.90 -1.53 3.72
CA SER A 109 9.34 -1.75 3.52
C SER A 109 9.69 -3.22 3.69
N PHE A 110 10.58 -3.70 2.84
CA PHE A 110 11.08 -5.08 2.87
C PHE A 110 12.58 -5.11 2.60
N SER A 111 13.28 -6.03 3.26
CA SER A 111 14.70 -6.28 3.05
C SER A 111 14.95 -7.16 1.84
N CYS A 112 16.05 -6.90 1.14
CA CYS A 112 16.59 -7.85 0.19
C CYS A 112 17.01 -9.12 0.97
N ALA A 113 16.72 -10.32 0.46
CA ALA A 113 17.21 -11.53 1.12
C ALA A 113 18.75 -11.57 1.14
N ASP A 114 19.32 -12.12 2.21
CA ASP A 114 20.76 -12.33 2.33
C ASP A 114 21.24 -13.29 1.23
N GLY A 115 22.20 -12.87 0.41
CA GLY A 115 22.80 -13.75 -0.58
C GLY A 115 23.52 -13.06 -1.74
N LEU A 116 24.15 -13.90 -2.57
CA LEU A 116 24.75 -13.52 -3.85
C LEU A 116 23.87 -14.06 -4.99
N PRO A 117 23.30 -13.19 -5.85
CA PRO A 117 22.58 -13.63 -7.03
C PRO A 117 23.54 -14.32 -8.02
N ARG A 118 23.19 -15.52 -8.50
CA ARG A 118 24.03 -16.34 -9.41
C ARG A 118 23.32 -16.62 -10.73
N GLY A 119 23.77 -16.04 -11.85
CA GLY A 119 23.37 -16.49 -13.19
C GLY A 119 22.54 -15.53 -14.06
N SER A 120 22.79 -14.22 -14.00
CA SER A 120 22.23 -13.26 -14.97
C SER A 120 23.25 -12.92 -16.06
N THR A 121 22.78 -12.77 -17.30
CA THR A 121 23.54 -12.21 -18.42
C THR A 121 23.56 -10.69 -18.34
N THR A 122 24.62 -10.06 -18.83
CA THR A 122 24.69 -8.60 -18.81
C THR A 122 23.82 -7.98 -19.90
N ILE A 123 23.01 -6.98 -19.54
CA ILE A 123 22.02 -6.33 -20.42
C ILE A 123 22.25 -4.80 -20.36
N ALA A 124 21.91 -4.09 -21.43
CA ALA A 124 21.90 -2.63 -21.41
C ALA A 124 20.96 -2.10 -20.33
N LYS A 125 21.27 -0.91 -19.81
CA LYS A 125 20.46 -0.25 -18.78
C LYS A 125 19.04 0.00 -19.30
N THR A 126 18.12 -0.88 -18.94
CA THR A 126 16.75 -0.90 -19.46
C THR A 126 15.81 -1.41 -18.38
N HIS A 127 14.52 -1.19 -18.60
CA HIS A 127 13.45 -1.77 -17.80
C HIS A 127 13.01 -3.15 -18.33
N ASP A 128 13.67 -3.66 -19.35
CA ASP A 128 13.31 -4.91 -20.02
C ASP A 128 13.65 -6.11 -19.13
N ILE A 129 12.65 -6.92 -18.81
CA ILE A 129 12.80 -8.16 -18.04
C ILE A 129 12.76 -9.42 -18.91
N THR A 130 12.54 -9.27 -20.23
CA THR A 130 12.42 -10.39 -21.18
C THR A 130 13.76 -11.04 -21.47
N THR A 131 14.85 -10.31 -21.25
CA THR A 131 16.21 -10.84 -21.31
C THR A 131 16.65 -11.24 -19.90
N THR A 132 16.82 -12.55 -19.69
CA THR A 132 17.51 -13.23 -18.58
C THR A 132 17.83 -12.38 -17.33
N SER A 133 16.80 -12.21 -16.51
CA SER A 133 16.81 -11.43 -15.28
C SER A 133 16.81 -12.32 -14.03
N PHE A 134 17.55 -11.95 -12.98
CA PHE A 134 17.64 -12.78 -11.77
C PHE A 134 16.52 -12.47 -10.78
N TRP A 135 15.79 -13.51 -10.34
CA TRP A 135 14.68 -13.36 -9.40
C TRP A 135 15.17 -13.53 -7.97
N CYS A 136 14.88 -12.53 -7.13
CA CYS A 136 15.32 -12.54 -5.73
C CYS A 136 14.10 -12.59 -4.79
N PRO A 137 14.01 -13.57 -3.88
CA PRO A 137 12.98 -13.54 -2.84
C PRO A 137 13.24 -12.36 -1.89
N CYS A 138 12.18 -11.66 -1.49
CA CYS A 138 12.22 -10.67 -0.42
C CYS A 138 11.88 -11.36 0.92
N THR A 139 12.46 -10.92 2.03
CA THR A 139 12.21 -11.51 3.35
C THR A 139 11.31 -10.60 4.19
N GLY A 140 10.10 -11.08 4.53
CA GLY A 140 9.17 -10.45 5.48
C GLY A 140 8.51 -9.14 5.01
N ASP A 141 7.32 -8.85 5.55
CA ASP A 141 6.62 -7.56 5.40
C ASP A 141 6.53 -6.91 6.79
N ASN A 142 7.11 -5.72 6.96
CA ASN A 142 6.99 -4.95 8.20
C ASN A 142 5.83 -3.97 8.05
N THR A 143 4.64 -4.35 8.51
CA THR A 143 3.43 -3.52 8.45
C THR A 143 3.17 -2.78 9.76
N ALA A 144 2.92 -1.47 9.64
CA ALA A 144 2.43 -0.53 10.64
C ALA A 144 3.39 -0.08 11.77
N ALA A 145 3.35 1.23 12.07
CA ALA A 145 4.12 1.99 13.08
C ALA A 145 5.64 2.21 12.85
N ASP A 146 6.26 1.49 11.92
CA ASP A 146 7.72 1.43 11.80
C ASP A 146 8.34 2.34 10.72
N ALA A 147 7.78 3.53 10.50
CA ALA A 147 8.53 4.60 9.82
C ALA A 147 9.85 4.92 10.56
N SER A 148 9.93 4.59 11.86
CA SER A 148 11.13 4.67 12.69
C SER A 148 11.91 3.35 12.85
N ARG A 149 11.42 2.20 12.34
CA ARG A 149 12.16 0.91 12.34
C ARG A 149 12.41 0.30 10.95
N ALA A 150 12.15 1.05 9.88
CA ALA A 150 12.93 0.92 8.63
C ALA A 150 14.46 1.01 8.85
N PHE A 151 14.88 1.31 10.09
CA PHE A 151 16.22 1.39 10.64
C PHE A 151 16.72 0.13 11.39
N MET A 152 16.03 -1.03 11.34
CA MET A 152 16.67 -2.28 11.80
C MET A 152 17.67 -2.79 10.76
N TYR A 153 18.69 -1.96 10.53
CA TYR A 153 19.98 -2.34 9.99
C TYR A 153 20.55 -3.44 10.89
N SER A 154 20.74 -4.63 10.34
CA SER A 154 21.92 -5.37 10.73
C SER A 154 22.93 -5.11 9.62
N GLU A 155 24.09 -4.56 9.98
CA GLU A 155 25.20 -4.19 9.08
C GLU A 155 25.73 -5.37 8.22
N TYR A 156 25.16 -6.57 8.39
CA TYR A 156 25.52 -7.81 7.74
C TYR A 156 24.44 -8.39 6.82
N ARG A 157 23.28 -7.74 6.67
CA ARG A 157 22.16 -8.21 5.83
C ARG A 157 21.91 -7.29 4.64
N TYR A 158 22.52 -7.62 3.52
CA TYR A 158 22.38 -6.93 2.25
C TYR A 158 22.63 -7.90 1.09
N MET A 159 22.01 -7.61 -0.05
CA MET A 159 22.33 -8.29 -1.29
C MET A 159 23.48 -7.57 -1.98
N LYS A 160 24.39 -8.34 -2.58
CA LYS A 160 25.49 -7.78 -3.35
C LYS A 160 25.36 -8.15 -4.82
N PHE A 161 25.78 -7.27 -5.72
CA PHE A 161 26.16 -7.70 -7.06
C PHE A 161 27.56 -8.34 -7.01
N PRO A 162 27.73 -9.64 -7.31
CA PRO A 162 29.03 -10.28 -7.18
C PRO A 162 30.02 -9.87 -8.28
N ASP A 163 29.52 -9.38 -9.42
CA ASP A 163 30.30 -9.05 -10.61
C ASP A 163 29.85 -7.71 -11.21
N VAL A 164 30.78 -7.02 -11.86
CA VAL A 164 30.56 -5.79 -12.64
C VAL A 164 31.16 -5.91 -14.03
N GLU A 165 30.60 -5.21 -15.01
CA GLU A 165 31.24 -5.05 -16.31
C GLU A 165 32.07 -3.75 -16.33
N VAL A 166 33.38 -3.92 -16.26
CA VAL A 166 34.31 -2.81 -16.43
C VAL A 166 34.49 -2.53 -17.92
N GLY A 167 34.26 -1.28 -18.32
CA GLY A 167 34.48 -0.81 -19.71
C GLY A 167 33.30 -0.97 -20.66
N SER A 168 32.11 -1.31 -20.18
CA SER A 168 30.87 -1.31 -20.98
C SER A 168 29.70 -0.70 -20.20
N ALA A 169 28.77 -0.05 -20.91
CA ALA A 169 27.54 0.53 -20.36
C ALA A 169 26.41 -0.52 -20.26
N ILE A 170 26.75 -1.72 -19.81
CA ILE A 170 25.82 -2.82 -19.60
C ILE A 170 25.97 -3.30 -18.15
N GLY A 171 24.86 -3.67 -17.52
CA GLY A 171 24.82 -4.08 -16.13
C GLY A 171 23.97 -5.33 -15.93
N ARG A 172 24.20 -6.01 -14.80
CA ARG A 172 23.31 -7.09 -14.38
C ARG A 172 22.05 -6.49 -13.78
N HIS A 173 20.92 -7.14 -14.05
CA HIS A 173 19.62 -6.72 -13.55
C HIS A 173 19.13 -7.69 -12.47
N LEU A 174 18.66 -7.14 -11.35
CA LEU A 174 17.97 -7.88 -10.30
C LEU A 174 16.50 -7.49 -10.30
N LEU A 175 15.64 -8.49 -10.22
CA LEU A 175 14.20 -8.32 -10.21
C LEU A 175 13.67 -8.67 -8.82
N PHE A 176 12.96 -7.72 -8.25
CA PHE A 176 12.30 -7.86 -6.97
C PHE A 176 10.78 -7.89 -7.22
N PRO A 177 10.11 -9.02 -6.95
CA PRO A 177 8.66 -9.11 -7.07
C PRO A 177 8.00 -8.20 -6.01
N LEU A 178 7.06 -7.37 -6.45
CA LEU A 178 6.41 -6.40 -5.56
C LEU A 178 4.98 -6.78 -5.17
N ASN A 179 4.33 -7.72 -5.87
CA ASN A 179 2.91 -8.06 -5.66
C ASN A 179 2.55 -8.34 -4.19
N ALA A 180 3.39 -9.07 -3.46
CA ALA A 180 3.14 -9.38 -2.04
C ALA A 180 3.09 -8.14 -1.13
N TYR A 181 3.65 -7.02 -1.60
CA TYR A 181 3.76 -5.75 -0.89
C TYR A 181 2.85 -4.66 -1.48
N MET A 182 2.06 -4.97 -2.50
CA MET A 182 1.17 -4.01 -3.14
C MET A 182 -0.27 -4.16 -2.65
N LEU A 183 -1.04 -3.08 -2.80
CA LEU A 183 -2.47 -3.05 -2.48
C LEU A 183 -3.27 -2.96 -3.78
N GLN A 184 -4.22 -3.87 -3.99
CA GLN A 184 -5.09 -3.86 -5.16
C GLN A 184 -5.85 -2.54 -5.24
N GLY A 185 -5.86 -1.91 -6.42
CA GLY A 185 -6.55 -0.66 -6.69
C GLY A 185 -5.90 0.60 -6.09
N ALA A 186 -4.83 0.46 -5.31
CA ALA A 186 -4.09 1.61 -4.78
C ALA A 186 -3.31 2.34 -5.88
N THR A 187 -2.98 3.60 -5.65
CA THR A 187 -2.03 4.35 -6.48
C THR A 187 -0.62 4.16 -5.92
N LEU A 188 0.29 3.53 -6.68
CA LEU A 188 1.71 3.48 -6.35
C LEU A 188 2.33 4.84 -6.66
N ASN A 189 2.78 5.54 -5.63
CA ASN A 189 3.32 6.90 -5.74
C ASN A 189 4.83 6.88 -5.98
N SER A 190 5.55 6.05 -5.21
CA SER A 190 7.00 5.96 -5.32
C SER A 190 7.55 4.64 -4.82
N VAL A 191 8.72 4.29 -5.34
CA VAL A 191 9.58 3.21 -4.87
C VAL A 191 10.96 3.78 -4.58
N LYS A 192 11.44 3.56 -3.37
CA LYS A 192 12.78 3.95 -2.93
C LYS A 192 13.62 2.70 -2.71
N LEU A 193 14.82 2.67 -3.29
CA LEU A 193 15.85 1.68 -3.02
C LEU A 193 16.94 2.33 -2.17
N ASN A 194 17.26 1.78 -0.99
CA ASN A 194 18.45 2.20 -0.24
C ASN A 194 19.64 1.29 -0.58
N LEU A 195 20.78 1.91 -0.85
CA LEU A 195 22.00 1.27 -1.35
C LEU A 195 23.26 2.00 -0.88
N ALA A 196 24.41 1.35 -1.00
CA ALA A 196 25.72 1.96 -0.74
C ALA A 196 26.81 1.31 -1.62
N GLY A 197 27.73 2.15 -2.10
CA GLY A 197 28.95 1.71 -2.77
C GLY A 197 29.96 1.03 -1.83
N THR A 198 31.15 0.71 -2.36
CA THR A 198 32.17 -0.10 -1.70
C THR A 198 33.56 0.53 -1.67
N GLY A 199 33.65 1.86 -1.57
CA GLY A 199 34.91 2.59 -1.40
C GLY A 199 35.56 2.92 -2.74
N HIS A 200 34.84 3.68 -3.54
CA HIS A 200 35.21 4.06 -4.89
C HIS A 200 36.37 5.07 -4.90
N GLY A 201 37.30 4.91 -5.86
CA GLY A 201 38.32 5.94 -6.14
C GLY A 201 37.80 7.11 -6.98
N ALA A 202 36.73 6.88 -7.73
CA ALA A 202 35.97 7.84 -8.54
C ALA A 202 34.58 7.26 -8.81
N LEU A 203 33.60 8.10 -9.14
CA LEU A 203 32.24 7.62 -9.43
C LEU A 203 32.24 6.68 -10.65
N PRO A 204 31.42 5.62 -10.63
CA PRO A 204 31.14 4.81 -11.81
C PRO A 204 30.63 5.69 -12.95
N ALA A 205 31.16 5.48 -14.16
CA ALA A 205 30.67 6.19 -15.33
C ALA A 205 29.24 5.77 -15.72
N MET A 206 28.81 4.57 -15.33
CA MET A 206 27.41 4.16 -15.33
C MET A 206 26.96 3.95 -13.88
N MET A 207 26.23 4.93 -13.36
CA MET A 207 25.59 4.84 -12.03
C MET A 207 24.53 3.72 -12.03
N PRO A 208 24.27 3.07 -10.88
CA PRO A 208 23.18 2.11 -10.77
C PRO A 208 21.82 2.79 -11.02
N SER A 209 20.80 2.01 -11.34
CA SER A 209 19.45 2.56 -11.56
C SER A 209 18.34 1.68 -11.05
N LEU A 210 17.20 2.31 -10.83
CA LEU A 210 15.94 1.70 -10.49
C LEU A 210 14.92 1.87 -11.62
N ALA A 211 14.18 0.81 -11.94
CA ALA A 211 12.97 0.86 -12.73
C ALA A 211 11.82 0.19 -11.95
N VAL A 212 10.59 0.59 -12.24
CA VAL A 212 9.40 -0.12 -11.77
C VAL A 212 8.54 -0.44 -12.97
N VAL A 213 8.21 -1.72 -13.13
CA VAL A 213 7.45 -2.22 -14.28
C VAL A 213 6.25 -3.03 -13.83
N ARG A 214 5.20 -2.98 -14.64
CA ARG A 214 4.14 -3.99 -14.62
C ARG A 214 4.29 -4.90 -15.83
N TYR A 215 4.17 -6.20 -15.58
CA TYR A 215 4.17 -7.28 -16.55
C TYR A 215 2.77 -7.85 -16.64
N LYS A 216 2.22 -7.93 -17.85
CA LYS A 216 0.92 -8.54 -18.11
C LYS A 216 1.13 -9.93 -18.74
N PRO A 217 0.84 -11.03 -18.02
CA PRO A 217 1.14 -12.38 -18.51
C PRO A 217 0.33 -12.77 -19.75
N GLU A 218 -0.88 -12.25 -19.89
CA GLU A 218 -1.83 -12.63 -20.96
C GLU A 218 -1.28 -12.35 -22.37
N ASP A 219 -0.60 -11.21 -22.53
CA ASP A 219 -0.06 -10.74 -23.81
C ASP A 219 1.46 -10.58 -23.78
N ASN A 220 2.09 -11.03 -22.69
CA ASN A 220 3.53 -10.94 -22.46
C ASN A 220 4.07 -9.50 -22.60
N SER A 221 3.29 -8.50 -22.19
CA SER A 221 3.66 -7.09 -22.33
C SER A 221 4.26 -6.51 -21.05
N LEU A 222 5.15 -5.55 -21.23
CA LEU A 222 5.77 -4.77 -20.16
C LEU A 222 5.42 -3.30 -20.31
N ALA A 223 5.08 -2.66 -19.21
CA ALA A 223 4.89 -1.22 -19.15
C ALA A 223 5.64 -0.64 -17.94
N SER A 224 6.43 0.40 -18.20
CA SER A 224 7.07 1.18 -17.14
C SER A 224 6.04 2.00 -16.36
N LEU A 225 6.32 2.21 -15.07
CA LEU A 225 5.60 3.15 -14.21
C LEU A 225 6.27 4.55 -14.17
N LEU A 226 7.40 4.71 -14.86
CA LEU A 226 8.11 5.97 -15.07
C LEU A 226 8.24 6.27 -16.57
N ALA A 227 7.89 7.47 -17.03
CA ALA A 227 7.96 7.86 -18.45
C ALA A 227 9.39 7.77 -19.02
N ALA A 228 10.39 8.10 -18.20
CA ALA A 228 11.81 7.97 -18.52
C ALA A 228 12.34 6.52 -18.47
N ASN A 229 11.48 5.54 -18.16
CA ASN A 229 11.78 4.12 -17.96
C ASN A 229 12.60 3.79 -16.71
N THR A 230 13.78 4.38 -16.56
CA THR A 230 14.69 4.13 -15.44
C THR A 230 15.10 5.43 -14.78
N LEU A 231 15.45 5.37 -13.50
CA LEU A 231 16.02 6.48 -12.75
C LEU A 231 17.40 6.10 -12.21
N ASP A 232 18.38 6.94 -12.52
CA ASP A 232 19.77 6.75 -12.16
C ASP A 232 20.05 7.26 -10.75
N ASP A 233 21.05 6.66 -10.10
CA ASP A 233 21.59 7.24 -8.88
C ASP A 233 22.18 8.62 -9.16
N ALA A 234 21.72 9.61 -8.38
CA ALA A 234 22.07 11.01 -8.56
C ALA A 234 23.25 11.45 -7.68
N SER A 235 23.94 10.52 -7.01
CA SER A 235 25.09 10.83 -6.15
C SER A 235 26.17 11.57 -6.93
N GLY A 236 26.34 12.86 -6.62
CA GLY A 236 27.33 13.72 -7.29
C GLY A 236 28.75 13.61 -6.74
N THR A 237 28.98 12.84 -5.67
CA THR A 237 30.30 12.67 -5.06
C THR A 237 30.52 11.24 -4.58
N ILE A 238 31.78 10.81 -4.53
CA ILE A 238 32.20 9.51 -4.00
C ILE A 238 31.70 9.32 -2.56
N ALA A 239 31.88 10.35 -1.72
CA ALA A 239 31.46 10.27 -0.31
C ALA A 239 29.95 10.05 -0.15
N ALA A 240 29.13 10.69 -1.00
CA ALA A 240 27.68 10.46 -0.99
C ALA A 240 27.35 9.04 -1.46
N TYR A 241 27.99 8.59 -2.54
CA TYR A 241 27.75 7.28 -3.16
C TYR A 241 28.19 6.10 -2.28
N ASP A 242 29.34 6.18 -1.62
CA ASP A 242 29.83 5.12 -0.74
C ASP A 242 29.16 5.12 0.63
N SER A 243 28.51 6.24 1.00
CA SER A 243 27.62 6.27 2.17
C SER A 243 26.26 5.67 1.84
N LEU A 244 25.50 5.28 2.85
CA LEU A 244 24.12 4.85 2.64
C LEU A 244 23.29 5.99 2.06
N HIS A 245 22.73 5.77 0.88
CA HIS A 245 21.90 6.73 0.14
C HIS A 245 20.72 6.01 -0.52
N ALA A 246 19.95 6.72 -1.34
CA ALA A 246 18.76 6.16 -1.96
C ALA A 246 18.48 6.68 -3.37
N ILE A 247 18.02 5.76 -4.23
CA ILE A 247 17.35 6.08 -5.50
C ILE A 247 15.85 6.11 -5.21
N THR A 248 15.20 7.26 -5.42
CA THR A 248 13.74 7.41 -5.22
C THR A 248 13.05 7.64 -6.56
N LEU A 249 12.40 6.60 -7.08
CA LEU A 249 11.60 6.66 -8.30
C LEU A 249 10.17 7.06 -7.95
N THR A 250 9.71 8.21 -8.48
CA THR A 250 8.31 8.64 -8.43
C THR A 250 7.60 8.15 -9.68
N CYS A 251 6.51 7.40 -9.51
CA CYS A 251 5.75 6.87 -10.63
C CYS A 251 4.86 7.97 -11.23
N ASP A 252 4.88 8.12 -12.56
CA ASP A 252 4.14 9.17 -13.29
C ASP A 252 3.18 8.62 -14.35
N GLN A 253 3.18 7.30 -14.56
CA GLN A 253 2.28 6.60 -15.46
C GLN A 253 1.95 5.21 -14.90
N ASN A 254 0.83 4.62 -15.35
CA ASN A 254 0.43 3.26 -14.98
C ASN A 254 0.40 3.02 -13.45
N THR A 255 0.10 4.06 -12.68
CA THR A 255 0.27 4.10 -11.22
C THR A 255 -0.81 3.36 -10.45
N THR A 256 -1.97 3.09 -11.07
CA THR A 256 -3.03 2.29 -10.44
C THR A 256 -2.61 0.82 -10.43
N VAL A 257 -2.57 0.23 -9.23
CA VAL A 257 -2.22 -1.16 -9.02
C VAL A 257 -3.39 -2.06 -9.42
N ASP A 258 -3.13 -2.98 -10.34
CA ASP A 258 -4.05 -4.04 -10.75
C ASP A 258 -3.32 -5.38 -10.82
N MET A 259 -3.35 -6.11 -9.71
CA MET A 259 -2.74 -7.42 -9.50
C MET A 259 -3.57 -8.58 -10.05
N GLU A 260 -4.81 -8.34 -10.52
CA GLU A 260 -5.60 -9.38 -11.20
C GLU A 260 -5.05 -9.62 -12.60
N ALA A 261 -4.68 -8.54 -13.30
CA ALA A 261 -4.13 -8.62 -14.65
C ALA A 261 -2.59 -8.54 -14.70
N ASN A 262 -1.91 -8.02 -13.66
CA ASN A 262 -0.49 -7.70 -13.74
C ASN A 262 0.36 -8.23 -12.57
N SER A 263 1.61 -8.52 -12.89
CA SER A 263 2.71 -8.70 -11.92
C SER A 263 3.61 -7.47 -11.91
N TYR A 264 4.04 -7.02 -10.74
CA TYR A 264 4.84 -5.82 -10.56
C TYR A 264 6.25 -6.18 -10.09
N TYR A 265 7.24 -5.51 -10.66
CA TYR A 265 8.65 -5.74 -10.35
C TYR A 265 9.39 -4.41 -10.18
N ALA A 266 10.26 -4.34 -9.18
CA ALA A 266 11.35 -3.38 -9.17
C ALA A 266 12.55 -4.02 -9.86
N VAL A 267 13.12 -3.31 -10.83
CA VAL A 267 14.30 -3.73 -11.58
C VAL A 267 15.46 -2.85 -11.14
N VAL A 268 16.51 -3.47 -10.61
CA VAL A 268 17.74 -2.77 -10.22
C VAL A 268 18.83 -3.14 -11.19
N CYS A 269 19.38 -2.15 -11.89
CA CYS A 269 20.56 -2.31 -12.71
C CYS A 269 21.79 -1.94 -11.89
N ASN A 270 22.82 -2.80 -11.92
CA ASN A 270 24.10 -2.56 -11.27
C ASN A 270 24.81 -1.33 -11.87
N GLU A 271 25.85 -0.86 -11.19
CA GLU A 271 26.84 0.02 -11.79
C GLU A 271 27.67 -0.70 -12.87
N GLY A 272 28.34 0.10 -13.71
CA GLY A 272 29.14 -0.41 -14.82
C GLY A 272 30.10 0.63 -15.38
N HIS A 273 30.81 0.24 -16.43
CA HIS A 273 31.78 1.07 -17.13
C HIS A 273 33.00 1.43 -16.26
N THR A 274 33.55 2.64 -16.40
CA THR A 274 34.79 3.05 -15.75
C THR A 274 34.54 3.28 -14.27
N ASN A 275 35.45 2.83 -13.42
CA ASN A 275 35.38 2.91 -11.96
C ASN A 275 34.29 2.05 -11.29
N ALA A 276 33.52 1.24 -12.02
CA ALA A 276 32.62 0.28 -11.38
C ALA A 276 33.40 -0.77 -10.57
N LEU A 277 32.89 -1.09 -9.39
CA LEU A 277 33.42 -2.05 -8.44
C LEU A 277 32.38 -3.14 -8.15
N ALA A 278 32.86 -4.37 -7.96
CA ALA A 278 31.99 -5.42 -7.44
C ALA A 278 31.42 -5.02 -6.07
N GLU A 279 30.34 -5.69 -5.69
CA GLU A 279 29.73 -5.64 -4.36
C GLU A 279 28.87 -4.42 -4.01
N LEU A 280 28.28 -3.72 -4.99
CA LEU A 280 27.22 -2.74 -4.71
C LEU A 280 26.17 -3.36 -3.76
N ARG A 281 25.93 -2.68 -2.64
CA ARG A 281 25.14 -3.21 -1.52
C ARG A 281 23.71 -2.70 -1.60
N LEU A 282 22.75 -3.61 -1.71
CA LEU A 282 21.31 -3.32 -1.71
C LEU A 282 20.71 -3.72 -0.36
N TYR A 283 20.11 -2.78 0.35
CA TYR A 283 19.59 -2.99 1.70
C TYR A 283 18.11 -3.33 1.68
N ASN A 284 17.27 -2.38 1.28
CA ASN A 284 15.82 -2.52 1.31
C ASN A 284 15.11 -1.63 0.28
N PHE A 285 13.85 -1.95 0.07
CA PHE A 285 12.91 -1.11 -0.64
C PHE A 285 11.92 -0.46 0.31
N VAL A 286 11.43 0.71 -0.08
CA VAL A 286 10.29 1.38 0.56
C VAL A 286 9.30 1.77 -0.53
N LEU A 287 8.07 1.28 -0.42
CA LEU A 287 6.96 1.54 -1.33
C LEU A 287 6.02 2.52 -0.65
N THR A 288 5.65 3.58 -1.36
CA THR A 288 4.63 4.53 -0.90
C THR A 288 3.44 4.41 -1.83
N MET A 289 2.28 4.06 -1.27
CA MET A 289 1.02 3.91 -2.00
C MET A 289 -0.07 4.77 -1.36
N THR A 290 -0.98 5.29 -2.16
CA THR A 290 -2.24 5.86 -1.68
C THR A 290 -3.32 4.82 -1.86
N ALA A 291 -3.92 4.32 -0.77
CA ALA A 291 -5.04 3.38 -0.88
C ALA A 291 -6.21 4.04 -1.64
N LYS A 292 -6.94 3.27 -2.43
CA LYS A 292 -8.36 3.57 -2.70
C LYS A 292 -9.14 2.91 -1.57
N GLY A 293 -10.20 3.57 -1.06
CA GLY A 293 -11.07 3.00 -0.03
C GLY A 293 -11.44 1.55 -0.31
N PHE A 294 -11.48 0.74 0.75
CA PHE A 294 -11.69 -0.70 0.70
C PHE A 294 -12.80 -1.11 -0.28
N PHE A 295 -12.52 -2.15 -1.07
CA PHE A 295 -13.47 -2.87 -1.92
C PHE A 295 -14.05 -4.07 -1.16
#